data_AF-A0A7S4BP27-F1
#
_entry.id   AF-A0A7S4BP27-F1
#
_cell.length_a   1.000
_cell.length_b   1.000
_cell.length_c   1.000
_cell.angle_alpha   90.00
_cell.angle_beta   90.00
_cell.angle_gamma   90.00
#
_symmetry.space_group_name_H-M   'P 1'
#
loop_
_entity.id
_entity.type
_entity.pdbx_description
1 polymer ?
#
loop_
_entity_poly.entity_id
_entity_poly.type
_entity_poly.pdbx_seq_one_letter_code
_entity_poly.pdbx_strand_id
1 'polypeptide(L)'
;CRDGLDGSIEGRLQIAKQWLDVYQEHRPLSASLDVRERGHGDALPLLAAEAVAATSPADWVYCTDGLRLVATKPMVEAVISLEVGRSNSPHNSQLVLALMQGYLSLGATTPALQLYEGLDVKHVQCESLSHTLLPALLLLGATAQAEAALRPVQRFVKHGMNDVAESALLAFQHDNCVQALEFLSFDRTVRSSWWRAMS
;
A
#
# COMPACT_ATOMS: atom_id res chain seq x y z
N CYS A 1 -18.93 -16.13 -17.80
CA CYS A 1 -17.75 -16.34 -16.95
C CYS A 1 -18.13 -16.77 -15.53
N ARG A 2 -18.96 -17.80 -15.41
CA ARG A 2 -19.28 -18.54 -14.17
C ARG A 2 -19.33 -20.01 -14.60
N ASP A 3 -19.07 -20.94 -13.69
CA ASP A 3 -19.10 -22.41 -13.87
C ASP A 3 -17.75 -23.13 -13.98
N GLY A 4 -16.64 -22.50 -13.52
CA GLY A 4 -15.34 -23.17 -13.36
C GLY A 4 -14.65 -23.00 -12.00
N LEU A 5 -15.27 -22.34 -11.02
CA LEU A 5 -14.59 -21.82 -9.82
C LEU A 5 -14.92 -22.55 -8.50
N ASP A 6 -15.88 -23.48 -8.50
CA ASP A 6 -16.32 -24.16 -7.26
C ASP A 6 -15.31 -25.22 -6.79
N GLY A 7 -14.57 -25.81 -7.73
CA GLY A 7 -13.35 -26.57 -7.44
C GLY A 7 -12.15 -25.64 -7.22
N SER A 8 -12.07 -25.02 -6.03
CA SER A 8 -10.85 -24.62 -5.29
C SER A 8 -11.09 -23.46 -4.31
N ILE A 9 -12.30 -22.90 -4.14
CA ILE A 9 -12.50 -21.93 -3.04
C ILE A 9 -12.21 -22.61 -1.69
N GLU A 10 -12.78 -23.79 -1.45
CA GLU A 10 -12.52 -24.56 -0.24
C GLU A 10 -11.04 -24.99 -0.12
N GLY A 11 -10.41 -25.32 -1.25
CA GLY A 11 -8.98 -25.65 -1.30
C GLY A 11 -8.08 -24.46 -0.92
N ARG A 12 -8.40 -23.26 -1.42
CA ARG A 12 -7.69 -22.02 -1.08
C ARG A 12 -7.90 -21.62 0.37
N LEU A 13 -9.12 -21.79 0.89
CA LEU A 13 -9.40 -21.61 2.31
C LEU A 13 -8.60 -22.58 3.17
N GLN A 14 -8.50 -23.84 2.74
CA GLN A 14 -7.73 -24.85 3.45
C GLN A 14 -6.22 -24.53 3.45
N ILE A 15 -5.67 -24.11 2.32
CA ILE A 15 -4.25 -23.69 2.23
C ILE A 15 -4.00 -22.44 3.07
N ALA A 16 -4.90 -21.46 3.04
CA ALA A 16 -4.77 -20.25 3.85
C ALA A 16 -4.78 -20.57 5.35
N LYS A 17 -5.64 -21.48 5.79
CA LYS A 17 -5.63 -22.00 7.17
C LYS A 17 -4.31 -22.68 7.50
N GLN A 18 -3.82 -23.57 6.64
CA GLN A 18 -2.52 -24.23 6.85
C GLN A 18 -1.37 -23.23 6.99
N TRP A 19 -1.33 -22.18 6.17
CA TRP A 19 -0.30 -21.14 6.29
C TRP A 19 -0.43 -20.33 7.58
N LEU A 20 -1.65 -20.05 8.03
CA LEU A 20 -1.86 -19.40 9.33
C LEU A 20 -1.49 -20.30 10.50
N ASP A 21 -1.77 -21.61 10.43
CA ASP A 21 -1.37 -22.58 11.46
C ASP A 21 0.16 -22.66 11.56
N VAL A 22 0.86 -22.78 10.42
CA VAL A 22 2.33 -22.75 10.35
C VAL A 22 2.88 -21.42 10.88
N TYR A 23 2.23 -20.30 10.56
CA TYR A 23 2.63 -18.99 11.07
C TYR A 23 2.52 -18.92 12.61
N GLN A 24 1.45 -19.44 13.19
CA GLN A 24 1.26 -19.47 14.64
C GLN A 24 2.26 -20.40 15.32
N GLU A 25 2.48 -21.59 14.77
CA GLU A 25 3.42 -22.59 15.29
C GLU A 25 4.85 -22.05 15.34
N HIS A 26 5.27 -21.34 14.29
CA HIS A 26 6.64 -20.85 14.15
C HIS A 26 6.84 -19.40 14.61
N ARG A 27 5.81 -18.75 15.18
CA ARG A 27 5.93 -17.41 15.77
C ARG A 27 7.09 -17.29 16.76
N PRO A 28 7.38 -18.28 17.65
CA PRO A 28 8.48 -18.18 18.60
C PRO A 28 9.87 -18.03 17.95
N LEU A 29 10.04 -18.41 16.68
CA LEU A 29 11.30 -18.23 15.97
C LEU A 29 11.66 -16.76 15.80
N SER A 30 10.67 -15.87 15.74
CA SER A 30 10.86 -14.42 15.64
C SER A 30 10.98 -13.73 17.01
N ALA A 31 10.92 -14.47 18.13
CA ALA A 31 10.82 -13.87 19.47
C ALA A 31 12.08 -13.08 19.89
N SER A 32 13.24 -13.42 19.32
CA SER A 32 14.50 -12.72 19.58
C SER A 32 14.77 -11.54 18.63
N LEU A 33 13.92 -11.33 17.63
CA LEU A 33 14.09 -10.26 16.65
C LEU A 33 13.69 -8.92 17.26
N ASP A 34 14.30 -7.84 16.75
CA ASP A 34 13.83 -6.49 17.07
C ASP A 34 12.41 -6.29 16.52
N VAL A 35 11.60 -5.48 17.20
CA VAL A 35 10.20 -5.22 16.81
C VAL A 35 10.11 -4.64 15.38
N ARG A 36 11.16 -3.97 14.90
CA ARG A 36 11.22 -3.38 13.56
C ARG A 36 11.72 -4.34 12.49
N GLU A 37 12.26 -5.49 12.88
CA GLU A 37 12.69 -6.52 11.94
C GLU A 37 11.49 -7.34 11.45
N ARG A 38 11.61 -7.86 10.24
CA ARG A 38 10.58 -8.75 9.68
C ARG A 38 10.69 -10.12 10.33
N GLY A 39 9.56 -10.63 10.81
CA GLY A 39 9.47 -11.99 11.32
C GLY A 39 9.70 -13.02 10.21
N HIS A 40 10.27 -14.17 10.58
CA HIS A 40 10.59 -15.24 9.62
C HIS A 40 9.36 -15.81 8.89
N GLY A 41 8.17 -15.71 9.50
CA GLY A 41 6.89 -16.18 8.94
C GLY A 41 5.99 -15.07 8.41
N ASP A 42 6.42 -13.80 8.38
CA ASP A 42 5.55 -12.65 8.08
C ASP A 42 4.90 -12.68 6.68
N ALA A 43 5.46 -13.46 5.75
CA ALA A 43 4.88 -13.66 4.43
C ALA A 43 3.62 -14.55 4.47
N LEU A 44 3.48 -15.44 5.45
CA LEU A 44 2.40 -16.43 5.49
C LEU A 44 1.00 -15.80 5.65
N PRO A 45 0.77 -14.80 6.53
CA PRO A 45 -0.51 -14.11 6.58
C PRO A 45 -0.86 -13.36 5.30
N LEU A 46 0.13 -12.80 4.60
CA LEU A 46 -0.05 -12.13 3.32
C LEU A 46 -0.47 -13.14 2.24
N LEU A 47 0.27 -14.25 2.12
CA LEU A 47 -0.05 -15.32 1.18
C LEU A 47 -1.44 -15.91 1.45
N ALA A 48 -1.80 -16.12 2.72
CA ALA A 48 -3.13 -16.59 3.12
C ALA A 48 -4.21 -15.64 2.62
N ALA A 49 -4.02 -14.33 2.80
CA ALA A 49 -4.96 -13.33 2.33
C ALA A 49 -5.12 -13.34 0.80
N GLU A 50 -4.02 -13.45 0.05
CA GLU A 50 -4.03 -13.56 -1.41
C GLU A 50 -4.72 -14.83 -1.91
N ALA A 51 -4.46 -15.97 -1.28
CA ALA A 51 -5.09 -17.23 -1.65
C ALA A 51 -6.62 -17.16 -1.47
N VAL A 52 -7.09 -16.56 -0.37
CA VAL A 52 -8.53 -16.46 -0.11
C VAL A 52 -9.18 -15.43 -1.05
N ALA A 53 -8.55 -14.27 -1.26
CA ALA A 53 -9.06 -13.25 -2.16
C ALA A 53 -9.01 -13.66 -3.64
N ALA A 54 -8.19 -14.66 -3.97
CA ALA A 54 -7.94 -15.18 -5.32
C ALA A 54 -7.37 -14.17 -6.32
N THR A 55 -6.94 -13.00 -5.84
CA THR A 55 -6.32 -11.91 -6.61
C THR A 55 -5.29 -11.20 -5.73
N SER A 56 -4.37 -10.46 -6.35
CA SER A 56 -3.36 -9.65 -5.66
C SER A 56 -4.00 -8.51 -4.87
N PRO A 57 -3.44 -8.07 -3.71
CA PRO A 57 -3.99 -6.98 -2.92
C PRO A 57 -4.08 -5.65 -3.68
N ALA A 58 -3.17 -5.43 -4.64
CA ALA A 58 -3.22 -4.27 -5.53
C ALA A 58 -4.50 -4.22 -6.40
N ASP A 59 -5.10 -5.39 -6.67
CA ASP A 59 -6.30 -5.55 -7.50
C ASP A 59 -7.58 -5.67 -6.66
N TRP A 60 -7.48 -5.66 -5.32
CA TRP A 60 -8.66 -5.81 -4.46
C TRP A 60 -9.58 -4.60 -4.57
N VAL A 61 -8.99 -3.42 -4.73
CA VAL A 61 -9.70 -2.15 -4.83
C VAL A 61 -10.07 -1.87 -6.29
N TYR A 62 -9.15 -2.14 -7.22
CA TYR A 62 -9.31 -1.83 -8.64
C TYR A 62 -9.40 -3.12 -9.47
N CYS A 63 -10.48 -3.29 -10.21
CA CYS A 63 -10.57 -4.25 -11.30
C CYS A 63 -10.35 -3.54 -12.64
N THR A 64 -10.11 -4.30 -13.71
CA THR A 64 -9.93 -3.78 -15.08
C THR A 64 -11.07 -2.86 -15.54
N ASP A 65 -12.23 -2.93 -14.89
CA ASP A 65 -13.44 -2.16 -15.20
C ASP A 65 -13.85 -1.14 -14.11
N GLY A 66 -13.01 -0.85 -13.10
CA GLY A 66 -13.28 0.15 -12.05
C GLY A 66 -13.19 -0.37 -10.61
N LEU A 67 -13.79 0.34 -9.66
CA LEU A 67 -13.71 0.01 -8.22
C LEU A 67 -14.62 -1.14 -7.84
N ARG A 68 -14.08 -2.06 -7.05
CA ARG A 68 -14.80 -3.22 -6.55
C ARG A 68 -14.97 -3.15 -5.04
N LEU A 69 -16.17 -2.77 -4.59
CA LEU A 69 -16.58 -2.96 -3.21
C LEU A 69 -17.02 -4.41 -3.01
N VAL A 70 -16.33 -5.14 -2.13
CA VAL A 70 -16.53 -6.59 -1.96
C VAL A 70 -16.50 -6.97 -0.49
N ALA A 71 -17.66 -6.96 0.16
CA ALA A 71 -17.83 -7.54 1.49
C ALA A 71 -18.20 -9.03 1.41
N THR A 72 -17.43 -9.82 0.64
CA THR A 72 -17.64 -11.27 0.58
C THR A 72 -16.90 -11.95 1.73
N LYS A 73 -17.40 -13.12 2.15
CA LYS A 73 -16.74 -13.95 3.17
C LYS A 73 -15.22 -14.11 2.92
N PRO A 74 -14.75 -14.42 1.69
CA PRO A 74 -13.31 -14.50 1.41
C PRO A 74 -12.55 -13.19 1.67
N MET A 75 -13.11 -12.04 1.30
CA MET A 75 -12.43 -10.75 1.53
C MET A 75 -12.29 -10.45 3.03
N VAL A 76 -13.33 -10.78 3.81
CA VAL A 76 -13.28 -10.63 5.27
C VAL A 76 -12.22 -11.57 5.88
N GLU A 77 -12.16 -12.82 5.44
CA GLU A 77 -11.14 -13.79 5.89
C GLU A 77 -9.72 -13.36 5.50
N ALA A 78 -9.55 -12.74 4.32
CA ALA A 78 -8.27 -12.16 3.90
C ALA A 78 -7.85 -10.99 4.81
N VAL A 79 -8.76 -10.06 5.11
CA VAL A 79 -8.52 -8.94 6.04
C VAL A 79 -8.19 -9.43 7.45
N ILE A 80 -8.90 -10.45 7.95
CA ILE A 80 -8.60 -11.07 9.25
C ILE A 80 -7.19 -11.66 9.26
N SER A 81 -6.80 -12.37 8.20
CA SER A 81 -5.46 -12.94 8.06
C SER A 81 -4.39 -11.85 8.15
N LEU A 82 -4.59 -10.73 7.46
CA LEU A 82 -3.68 -9.59 7.48
C LEU A 82 -3.61 -8.90 8.84
N GLU A 83 -4.71 -8.77 9.57
CA GLU A 83 -4.70 -8.24 10.94
C GLU A 83 -3.92 -9.14 11.91
N VAL A 84 -4.04 -10.46 11.76
CA VAL A 84 -3.26 -11.44 12.53
C VAL A 84 -1.75 -11.29 12.23
N GLY A 85 -1.38 -11.04 10.97
CA GLY A 85 -0.01 -10.71 10.59
C GLY A 85 0.46 -9.40 11.22
N ARG A 86 -0.26 -8.31 10.93
CA ARG A 86 0.11 -6.95 11.32
C ARG A 86 0.21 -6.75 12.83
N SER A 87 -0.70 -7.37 13.61
CA SER A 87 -0.67 -7.27 15.07
C SER A 87 0.63 -7.80 15.69
N ASN A 88 1.33 -8.70 15.02
CA ASN A 88 2.60 -9.26 15.49
C ASN A 88 3.82 -8.60 14.84
N SER A 89 3.65 -8.08 13.62
CA SER A 89 4.71 -7.43 12.85
C SER A 89 4.25 -6.04 12.39
N PRO A 90 4.06 -5.09 13.32
CA PRO A 90 3.41 -3.81 13.02
C PRO A 90 4.21 -2.91 12.07
N HIS A 91 5.53 -3.13 11.98
CA HIS A 91 6.42 -2.38 11.09
C HIS A 91 6.58 -3.03 9.70
N ASN A 92 5.88 -4.13 9.42
CA ASN A 92 5.90 -4.75 8.11
C ASN A 92 5.02 -3.97 7.12
N SER A 93 5.65 -3.14 6.31
CA SER A 93 4.97 -2.29 5.33
C SER A 93 4.15 -3.06 4.29
N GLN A 94 4.51 -4.30 3.95
CA GLN A 94 3.73 -5.11 3.00
C GLN A 94 2.39 -5.51 3.60
N LEU A 95 2.38 -5.96 4.86
CA LEU A 95 1.15 -6.27 5.59
C LEU A 95 0.28 -5.03 5.78
N VAL A 96 0.90 -3.88 6.11
CA VAL A 96 0.19 -2.61 6.28
C VAL A 96 -0.47 -2.17 4.96
N LEU A 97 0.27 -2.19 3.86
CA LEU A 97 -0.25 -1.80 2.54
C LEU A 97 -1.36 -2.74 2.06
N ALA A 98 -1.18 -4.06 2.21
CA ALA A 98 -2.20 -5.04 1.84
C ALA A 98 -3.47 -4.89 2.70
N LEU A 99 -3.32 -4.68 4.00
CA LEU A 99 -4.46 -4.48 4.90
C LEU A 99 -5.21 -3.17 4.59
N MET A 100 -4.48 -2.11 4.26
CA MET A 100 -5.06 -0.86 3.79
C MET A 100 -5.91 -1.08 2.52
N GLN A 101 -5.42 -1.84 1.54
CA GLN A 101 -6.22 -2.21 0.35
C GLN A 101 -7.47 -3.00 0.74
N GLY A 102 -7.33 -3.99 1.64
CA GLY A 102 -8.48 -4.77 2.14
C GLY A 102 -9.54 -3.90 2.81
N TYR A 103 -9.14 -2.94 3.63
CA TYR A 103 -10.07 -1.97 4.23
C TYR A 103 -10.77 -1.10 3.19
N LEU A 104 -10.04 -0.62 2.18
CA LEU A 104 -10.64 0.17 1.09
C LEU A 104 -11.66 -0.65 0.28
N SER A 105 -11.36 -1.93 0.00
CA SER A 105 -12.30 -2.85 -0.67
C SER A 105 -13.56 -3.14 0.14
N LEU A 106 -13.47 -3.03 1.48
CA LEU A 106 -14.62 -3.13 2.39
C LEU A 106 -15.32 -1.77 2.62
N GLY A 107 -14.83 -0.68 2.02
CA GLY A 107 -15.35 0.68 2.24
C GLY A 107 -14.95 1.30 3.59
N ALA A 108 -14.05 0.67 4.33
CA ALA A 108 -13.57 1.12 5.63
C ALA A 108 -12.46 2.17 5.48
N THR A 109 -12.83 3.39 5.11
CA THR A 109 -11.88 4.46 4.74
C THR A 109 -11.09 5.03 5.92
N THR A 110 -11.69 5.13 7.10
CA THR A 110 -11.02 5.63 8.31
C THR A 110 -9.84 4.76 8.76
N PRO A 111 -9.98 3.43 8.97
CA PRO A 111 -8.84 2.60 9.32
C PRO A 111 -7.80 2.51 8.20
N ALA A 112 -8.21 2.57 6.93
CA ALA A 112 -7.27 2.65 5.81
C ALA A 112 -6.39 3.92 5.88
N LEU A 113 -6.99 5.09 6.15
CA LEU A 113 -6.24 6.33 6.33
C LEU A 113 -5.28 6.25 7.54
N GLN A 114 -5.71 5.69 8.66
CA GLN A 114 -4.87 5.54 9.85
C GLN A 114 -3.63 4.67 9.59
N LEU A 115 -3.78 3.58 8.81
CA LEU A 115 -2.66 2.76 8.39
C LEU A 115 -1.69 3.53 7.50
N TYR A 116 -2.20 4.33 6.57
CA TYR A 116 -1.39 5.17 5.69
C TYR A 116 -0.62 6.26 6.46
N GLU A 117 -1.27 6.93 7.40
CA GLU A 117 -0.62 7.91 8.28
C GLU A 117 0.48 7.24 9.13
N GLY A 118 0.24 6.00 9.58
CA GLY A 118 1.23 5.20 10.32
C GLY A 118 2.47 4.79 9.51
N LEU A 119 2.40 4.80 8.17
CA LEU A 119 3.57 4.56 7.31
C LEU A 119 4.54 5.75 7.26
N ASP A 120 4.14 6.92 7.79
CA ASP A 120 4.95 8.14 7.85
C ASP A 120 5.52 8.53 6.47
N VAL A 121 4.66 8.47 5.45
CA VAL A 121 4.99 8.74 4.03
C VAL A 121 5.47 10.18 3.86
N LYS A 122 6.71 10.35 3.39
CA LYS A 122 7.39 11.66 3.27
C LYS A 122 8.02 11.91 1.90
N HIS A 123 8.13 13.19 1.54
CA HIS A 123 8.84 13.68 0.35
C HIS A 123 8.44 12.91 -0.94
N VAL A 124 9.41 12.31 -1.64
CA VAL A 124 9.19 11.55 -2.87
C VAL A 124 8.26 10.34 -2.68
N GLN A 125 8.10 9.84 -1.45
CA GLN A 125 7.14 8.77 -1.17
C GLN A 125 5.70 9.29 -1.30
N CYS A 126 5.43 10.58 -1.06
CA CYS A 126 4.11 11.16 -1.31
C CYS A 126 3.74 11.03 -2.80
N GLU A 127 4.70 11.20 -3.70
CA GLU A 127 4.50 11.00 -5.13
C GLU A 127 4.23 9.52 -5.47
N SER A 128 4.99 8.63 -4.85
CA SER A 128 5.01 7.22 -5.23
C SER A 128 3.91 6.39 -4.56
N LEU A 129 3.48 6.73 -3.33
CA LEU A 129 2.58 5.88 -2.54
C LEU A 129 1.15 6.43 -2.43
N SER A 130 0.90 7.70 -2.73
CA SER A 130 -0.45 8.25 -2.55
C SER A 130 -1.51 7.60 -3.47
N HIS A 131 -1.11 6.94 -4.57
CA HIS A 131 -2.02 6.24 -5.51
C HIS A 131 -2.65 5.01 -4.88
N THR A 132 -2.01 4.47 -3.84
CA THR A 132 -2.52 3.33 -3.11
C THR A 132 -3.76 3.67 -2.29
N LEU A 133 -3.99 4.95 -1.96
CA LEU A 133 -5.08 5.38 -1.09
C LEU A 133 -6.02 6.42 -1.74
N LEU A 134 -5.47 7.49 -2.32
CA LEU A 134 -6.26 8.66 -2.74
C LEU A 134 -7.37 8.35 -3.75
N PRO A 135 -7.14 7.59 -4.84
CA PRO A 135 -8.20 7.35 -5.82
C PRO A 135 -9.36 6.56 -5.21
N ALA A 136 -9.07 5.60 -4.33
CA ALA A 136 -10.08 4.85 -3.60
C ALA A 136 -10.89 5.75 -2.66
N LEU A 137 -10.25 6.63 -1.89
CA LEU A 137 -10.95 7.56 -0.99
C LEU A 137 -11.88 8.51 -1.75
N LEU A 138 -11.40 9.10 -2.86
CA LEU A 138 -12.21 9.99 -3.69
C LEU A 138 -13.43 9.27 -4.26
N LEU A 139 -13.24 8.05 -4.74
CA LEU A 139 -14.32 7.27 -5.34
C LEU A 139 -15.34 6.77 -4.32
N LEU A 140 -14.91 6.50 -3.08
CA LEU A 140 -15.78 6.17 -1.95
C LEU A 140 -16.51 7.40 -1.38
N GLY A 141 -16.27 8.60 -1.93
CA GLY A 141 -16.84 9.85 -1.42
C GLY A 141 -16.30 10.26 -0.04
N ALA A 142 -15.17 9.69 0.38
CA ALA A 142 -14.51 9.97 1.65
C ALA A 142 -13.67 11.25 1.55
N THR A 143 -14.33 12.37 1.28
CA THR A 143 -13.71 13.66 0.95
C THR A 143 -12.82 14.18 2.07
N ALA A 144 -13.23 14.06 3.34
CA ALA A 144 -12.44 14.49 4.47
C ALA A 144 -11.12 13.70 4.60
N GLN A 145 -11.19 12.38 4.42
CA GLN A 145 -10.02 11.50 4.44
C GLN A 145 -9.12 11.77 3.23
N ALA A 146 -9.71 11.97 2.05
CA ALA A 146 -8.97 12.29 0.83
C ALA A 146 -8.23 13.63 0.97
N GLU A 147 -8.88 14.65 1.55
CA GLU A 147 -8.25 15.93 1.84
C GLU A 147 -7.07 15.77 2.80
N ALA A 148 -7.24 14.99 3.88
CA ALA A 148 -6.17 14.72 4.83
C ALA A 148 -4.95 14.06 4.16
N ALA A 149 -5.19 13.06 3.29
CA ALA A 149 -4.14 12.37 2.54
C ALA A 149 -3.49 13.25 1.44
N LEU A 150 -4.23 14.22 0.89
CA LEU A 150 -3.74 15.10 -0.18
C LEU A 150 -2.84 16.24 0.33
N ARG A 151 -3.06 16.72 1.57
CA ARG A 151 -2.28 17.84 2.15
C ARG A 151 -0.76 17.62 2.13
N PRO A 152 -0.22 16.45 2.54
CA PRO A 152 1.22 16.18 2.44
C PRO A 152 1.74 16.19 1.00
N VAL A 153 0.96 15.67 0.04
CA VAL A 153 1.30 15.65 -1.39
C VAL A 153 1.41 17.08 -1.92
N GLN A 154 0.41 17.93 -1.66
CA GLN A 154 0.45 19.34 -2.04
C GLN A 154 1.64 20.08 -1.43
N ARG A 155 1.96 19.80 -0.17
CA ARG A 155 3.13 20.40 0.50
C ARG A 155 4.44 19.97 -0.17
N PHE A 156 4.60 18.69 -0.49
CA PHE A 156 5.76 18.16 -1.19
C PHE A 156 5.91 18.80 -2.58
N VAL A 157 4.84 18.84 -3.38
CA VAL A 157 4.87 19.42 -4.72
C VAL A 157 5.23 20.91 -4.69
N LYS A 158 4.72 21.66 -3.70
CA LYS A 158 4.94 23.11 -3.58
C LYS A 158 6.33 23.47 -3.06
N HIS A 159 6.86 22.72 -2.09
CA HIS A 159 8.11 23.08 -1.41
C HIS A 159 9.27 22.17 -1.80
N GLY A 160 9.07 20.86 -1.81
CA GLY A 160 10.14 19.89 -2.10
C GLY A 160 10.67 19.96 -3.54
N MET A 161 9.87 20.46 -4.50
CA MET A 161 10.36 20.68 -5.87
C MET A 161 11.28 21.90 -6.01
N ASN A 162 11.25 22.85 -5.06
CA ASN A 162 12.20 23.97 -5.08
C ASN A 162 13.61 23.48 -4.71
N ASP A 163 13.70 22.57 -3.72
CA ASP A 163 14.96 21.97 -3.29
C ASP A 163 15.65 21.19 -4.45
N VAL A 164 14.85 20.55 -5.32
CA VAL A 164 15.36 19.85 -6.52
C VAL A 164 15.96 20.84 -7.52
N ALA A 165 15.31 21.98 -7.74
CA ALA A 165 15.81 23.01 -8.64
C ALA A 165 17.12 23.63 -8.12
N GLU A 166 17.21 23.91 -6.81
CA GLU A 166 18.44 24.37 -6.17
C GLU A 166 19.56 23.34 -6.26
N SER A 167 19.25 22.06 -6.05
CA SER A 167 20.20 20.95 -6.19
C SER A 167 20.73 20.82 -7.63
N ALA A 168 19.89 21.04 -8.64
CA ALA A 168 20.31 21.08 -10.04
C ALA A 168 21.30 22.23 -10.32
N LEU A 169 21.01 23.43 -9.79
CA LEU A 169 21.90 24.59 -9.94
C LEU A 169 23.25 24.36 -9.27
N LEU A 170 23.27 23.81 -8.05
CA LEU A 170 24.50 23.47 -7.34
C LEU A 170 25.31 22.41 -8.11
N ALA A 171 24.66 21.37 -8.64
CA ALA A 171 25.34 20.36 -9.46
C ALA A 171 25.98 20.97 -10.71
N PHE A 172 25.30 21.93 -11.37
CA PHE A 172 25.90 22.69 -12.48
C PHE A 172 27.10 23.53 -12.03
N GLN A 173 27.02 24.20 -10.88
CA GLN A 173 28.13 25.02 -10.35
C GLN A 173 29.38 24.20 -10.00
N HIS A 174 29.21 22.92 -9.68
CA HIS A 174 30.29 21.99 -9.38
C HIS A 174 30.73 21.14 -10.59
N ASP A 175 30.39 21.54 -11.82
CA ASP A 175 30.69 20.83 -13.08
C ASP A 175 30.16 19.39 -13.15
N ASN A 176 29.17 19.04 -12.33
CA ASN A 176 28.50 17.74 -12.38
C ASN A 176 27.26 17.78 -13.28
N CYS A 177 27.49 17.92 -14.59
CA CYS A 177 26.43 18.06 -15.59
C CYS A 177 25.49 16.85 -15.65
N VAL A 178 25.98 15.62 -15.41
CA VAL A 178 25.14 14.41 -15.44
C VAL A 178 24.11 14.44 -14.31
N GLN A 179 24.56 14.71 -13.07
CA GLN A 179 23.66 14.80 -11.92
C GLN A 179 22.67 15.97 -12.06
N ALA A 180 23.11 17.09 -12.63
CA ALA A 180 22.21 18.21 -12.92
C ALA A 180 21.10 17.83 -13.90
N LEU A 181 21.42 17.05 -14.95
CA LEU A 181 20.42 16.52 -15.88
C LEU A 181 19.48 15.51 -15.22
N GLU A 182 19.96 14.67 -14.30
CA GLU A 182 19.12 13.76 -13.53
C GLU A 182 18.10 14.53 -12.66
N PHE A 183 18.50 15.61 -11.99
CA PHE A 183 17.57 16.45 -11.23
C PHE A 183 16.51 17.11 -12.13
N LEU A 184 16.90 17.61 -13.30
CA LEU A 184 15.96 18.18 -14.26
C LEU A 184 15.01 17.13 -14.83
N SER A 185 15.50 15.92 -15.09
CA SER A 185 14.66 14.79 -15.53
C SER A 185 13.65 14.41 -14.45
N PHE A 186 14.11 14.30 -13.20
CA PHE A 186 13.26 14.00 -12.06
C PHE A 186 12.17 15.07 -11.86
N ASP A 187 12.53 16.35 -11.89
CA ASP A 187 11.57 17.45 -11.82
C ASP A 187 10.52 17.30 -12.93
N ARG A 188 10.92 17.12 -14.20
CA ARG A 188 9.97 16.91 -15.31
C ARG A 188 9.02 15.74 -15.06
N THR A 189 9.53 14.60 -14.60
CA THR A 189 8.70 13.42 -14.31
C THR A 189 7.65 13.74 -13.24
N VAL A 190 8.05 14.34 -12.11
CA VAL A 190 7.11 14.71 -11.04
C VAL A 190 6.14 15.80 -11.49
N ARG A 191 6.58 16.76 -12.32
CA ARG A 191 5.69 17.80 -12.86
C ARG A 191 4.66 17.24 -13.83
N SER A 192 5.00 16.17 -14.54
CA SER A 192 4.11 15.50 -15.51
C SER A 192 3.21 14.45 -14.88
N SER A 193 3.32 14.22 -13.57
CA SER A 193 2.55 13.17 -12.92
C SER A 193 1.07 13.53 -12.77
N TRP A 194 0.25 12.48 -12.67
CA TRP A 194 -1.20 12.62 -12.53
C TRP A 194 -1.62 13.43 -11.30
N TRP A 195 -0.78 13.47 -10.26
CA TRP A 195 -1.07 14.18 -9.01
C TRP A 195 -1.26 15.68 -9.19
N ARG A 196 -0.49 16.30 -10.07
CA ARG A 196 -0.65 17.73 -10.36
C ARG A 196 -1.91 18.06 -11.14
N ALA A 197 -2.46 17.10 -11.87
CA ALA A 197 -3.76 17.31 -12.52
C ALA A 197 -4.93 17.24 -11.52
N MET A 198 -4.72 16.65 -10.35
CA MET A 198 -5.73 16.47 -9.30
C MET A 198 -5.62 17.49 -8.15
N SER A 199 -4.44 18.09 -7.93
CA SER A 199 -4.14 19.04 -6.85
C SER A 199 -4.47 20.49 -7.21
#